data_AF-A0A958GYT2-F1
#
_entry.id   AF-A0A958GYT2-F1
#
_cell.length_a   1.000
_cell.length_b   1.000
_cell.length_c   1.000
_cell.angle_alpha   90.00
_cell.angle_beta   90.00
_cell.angle_gamma   90.00
#
_symmetry.space_group_name_H-M   'P 1'
#
loop_
_entity.id
_entity.type
_entity.pdbx_description
1 polymer ?
#
loop_
_entity_poly.entity_id
_entity_poly.type
_entity_poly.pdbx_seq_one_letter_code
_entity_poly.pdbx_strand_id
1 'polypeptide(L)'
;MPILNVDQIKRFTSMCGATIPDKLLGELETIKDDAEAVLAKGVEHATQQCRELLDKGAPGIHFYTLNRSDATRRILQTLYDEGYGK
;
A
#
# COMPACT_ATOMS: atom_id res chain seq x y z
N MET A 1 2.43 -3.02 -3.24
CA MET A 1 2.14 -1.88 -4.16
C MET A 1 1.27 -0.90 -3.39
N PRO A 2 1.64 0.38 -3.27
CA PRO A 2 0.79 1.38 -2.62
C PRO A 2 -0.47 1.64 -3.45
N ILE A 3 -1.62 1.80 -2.80
CA ILE A 3 -2.87 2.16 -3.49
C ILE A 3 -2.87 3.67 -3.73
N LEU A 4 -2.93 4.08 -4.99
CA LEU A 4 -2.94 5.50 -5.38
C LEU A 4 -4.31 5.96 -5.90
N ASN A 5 -5.13 5.01 -6.34
CA ASN A 5 -6.44 5.25 -6.95
C ASN A 5 -7.28 3.97 -6.81
N VAL A 6 -8.55 4.13 -6.43
CA VAL A 6 -9.48 3.01 -6.14
C VAL A 6 -9.81 2.21 -7.40
N ASP A 7 -10.07 2.88 -8.52
CA ASP A 7 -10.39 2.21 -9.79
C ASP A 7 -9.19 1.45 -10.35
N GLN A 8 -7.99 2.01 -10.19
CA GLN A 8 -6.76 1.35 -10.63
C GLN A 8 -6.53 0.04 -9.87
N ILE A 9 -6.68 0.03 -8.54
CA ILE A 9 -6.47 -1.19 -7.76
C ILE A 9 -7.54 -2.24 -8.08
N LYS A 10 -8.81 -1.84 -8.24
CA LYS A 10 -9.89 -2.75 -8.69
C LYS A 10 -9.61 -3.38 -10.04
N ARG A 11 -9.09 -2.61 -10.99
CA ARG A 11 -8.69 -3.12 -12.30
C ARG A 11 -7.54 -4.11 -12.19
N PHE A 12 -6.54 -3.86 -11.35
CA PHE A 12 -5.44 -4.80 -11.18
C PHE A 12 -5.90 -6.11 -10.57
N THR A 13 -6.71 -6.07 -9.51
CA THR A 13 -7.19 -7.27 -8.83
C THR A 13 -8.08 -8.14 -9.72
N SER A 14 -8.90 -7.54 -10.59
CA SER A 14 -9.72 -8.29 -11.56
C SER A 14 -8.90 -9.02 -12.64
N MET A 15 -7.66 -8.60 -12.91
CA MET A 15 -6.79 -9.21 -13.92
C MET A 15 -5.85 -10.28 -13.35
N CYS A 16 -5.55 -10.27 -12.06
CA CYS A 16 -4.57 -11.17 -11.45
C CYS A 16 -5.12 -12.16 -10.41
N GLY A 17 -6.43 -12.12 -10.14
CA GLY A 17 -7.08 -13.01 -9.17
C GLY A 17 -6.82 -12.66 -7.70
N ALA A 18 -6.15 -11.53 -7.42
CA ALA A 18 -6.03 -10.99 -6.08
C ALA A 18 -7.36 -10.37 -5.61
N THR A 19 -7.55 -10.25 -4.29
CA THR A 19 -8.74 -9.64 -3.69
C THR A 19 -8.37 -8.45 -2.83
N ILE A 20 -9.25 -7.44 -2.76
CA ILE A 20 -9.14 -6.33 -1.82
C ILE A 20 -9.97 -6.71 -0.58
N PRO A 21 -9.43 -6.63 0.64
CA PRO A 21 -10.23 -6.87 1.85
C PRO A 21 -11.42 -5.91 1.94
N ASP A 22 -12.61 -6.41 2.28
CA ASP A 22 -13.86 -5.63 2.26
C ASP A 22 -13.79 -4.36 3.13
N LYS A 23 -13.16 -4.46 4.30
CA LYS A 23 -12.96 -3.31 5.19
C LYS A 23 -12.14 -2.21 4.50
N LEU A 24 -11.04 -2.59 3.86
CA LEU A 24 -10.18 -1.65 3.14
C LEU A 24 -10.91 -1.03 1.95
N LEU A 25 -11.65 -1.85 1.20
CA LEU A 25 -12.44 -1.36 0.07
C LEU A 25 -13.50 -0.35 0.53
N GLY A 26 -14.24 -0.66 1.61
CA GLY A 26 -15.23 0.25 2.18
C GLY A 26 -14.61 1.58 2.59
N GLU A 27 -13.47 1.57 3.28
CA GLU A 27 -12.74 2.79 3.65
C GLU A 27 -12.31 3.59 2.41
N LEU A 28 -11.74 2.93 1.41
CA LEU A 28 -11.31 3.57 0.15
C LEU A 28 -12.46 4.18 -0.65
N GLU A 29 -13.63 3.52 -0.71
CA GLU A 29 -14.81 4.06 -1.39
C GLU A 29 -15.31 5.36 -0.77
N THR A 30 -15.24 5.50 0.56
CA THR A 30 -15.70 6.72 1.24
C THR A 30 -14.84 7.94 0.94
N ILE A 31 -13.58 7.74 0.56
CA ILE A 31 -12.61 8.80 0.28
C ILE A 31 -12.19 8.84 -1.20
N LYS A 32 -12.84 8.06 -2.08
CA LYS A 32 -12.37 7.81 -3.46
C LYS A 32 -12.13 9.07 -4.30
N ASP A 33 -12.87 10.14 -4.03
CA ASP A 33 -12.82 11.41 -4.75
C ASP A 33 -11.77 12.38 -4.18
N ASP A 34 -11.13 12.04 -3.06
CA ASP A 34 -10.00 12.74 -2.46
C ASP A 34 -8.70 11.96 -2.70
N ALA A 35 -7.93 12.39 -3.69
CA ALA A 35 -6.71 11.70 -4.10
C ALA A 35 -5.64 11.65 -2.99
N GLU A 36 -5.54 12.69 -2.16
CA GLU A 36 -4.57 12.73 -1.06
C GLU A 36 -5.00 11.80 0.07
N ALA A 37 -6.31 11.74 0.37
CA ALA A 37 -6.83 10.80 1.36
C ALA A 37 -6.64 9.34 0.90
N VAL A 38 -6.94 9.02 -0.37
CA VAL A 38 -6.70 7.68 -0.94
C VAL A 38 -5.22 7.31 -0.86
N LEU A 39 -4.33 8.24 -1.24
CA LEU A 39 -2.89 8.05 -1.16
C LEU A 39 -2.43 7.77 0.28
N ALA A 40 -2.86 8.60 1.23
CA ALA A 40 -2.52 8.46 2.64
C ALA A 40 -2.97 7.09 3.17
N LYS A 41 -4.19 6.68 2.83
CA LYS A 41 -4.73 5.37 3.22
C LYS A 41 -3.99 4.20 2.58
N GLY A 42 -3.65 4.33 1.31
CA GLY A 42 -2.87 3.32 0.58
C GLY A 42 -1.45 3.17 1.12
N VAL A 43 -0.81 4.27 1.52
CA VAL A 43 0.48 4.28 2.21
C VAL A 43 0.36 3.60 3.57
N GLU A 44 -0.60 4.00 4.41
CA GLU A 44 -0.84 3.39 5.72
C GLU A 44 -1.00 1.87 5.62
N HIS A 45 -1.89 1.41 4.73
CA HIS A 45 -2.15 -0.02 4.54
C HIS A 45 -0.91 -0.77 4.07
N ALA A 46 -0.17 -0.23 3.08
CA ALA A 46 1.03 -0.86 2.56
C ALA A 46 2.16 -0.90 3.60
N THR A 47 2.33 0.15 4.40
CA THR A 47 3.30 0.16 5.51
C THR A 47 2.97 -0.93 6.51
N GLN A 48 1.71 -1.04 6.94
CA GLN A 48 1.28 -2.07 7.88
C GLN A 48 1.52 -3.49 7.33
N GLN A 49 1.20 -3.72 6.04
CA GLN A 49 1.49 -4.99 5.39
C GLN A 49 2.99 -5.30 5.35
N CYS A 50 3.85 -4.30 5.11
CA CYS A 50 5.30 -4.49 5.14
C CYS A 50 5.79 -4.91 6.52
N ARG A 51 5.32 -4.23 7.59
CA ARG A 51 5.65 -4.59 8.98
C ARG A 51 5.29 -6.05 9.26
N GLU A 52 4.05 -6.43 8.97
CA GLU A 52 3.57 -7.79 9.23
C GLU A 52 4.36 -8.87 8.48
N LEU A 53 4.79 -8.60 7.24
CA LEU A 53 5.60 -9.52 6.46
C LEU A 53 7.02 -9.63 7.04
N LEU A 54 7.65 -8.50 7.37
CA LEU A 54 9.00 -8.46 7.93
C LEU A 54 9.05 -9.10 9.33
N ASP A 55 8.09 -8.79 10.20
CA ASP A 55 7.96 -9.38 11.53
C ASP A 55 7.76 -10.91 11.48
N LYS A 56 7.14 -11.40 10.41
CA LYS A 56 6.96 -12.84 10.15
C LYS A 56 8.15 -13.48 9.42
N GLY A 57 9.25 -12.76 9.25
CA GLY A 57 10.51 -13.29 8.73
C GLY A 57 10.67 -13.24 7.21
N ALA A 58 9.89 -12.42 6.50
CA ALA A 58 10.15 -12.18 5.08
C ALA A 58 11.56 -11.59 4.89
N PRO A 59 12.35 -12.04 3.89
CA PRO A 59 13.73 -11.62 3.72
C PRO A 59 13.88 -10.18 3.19
N GLY A 60 12.79 -9.57 2.72
CA GLY A 60 12.77 -8.22 2.18
C GLY A 60 11.45 -7.91 1.48
N ILE A 61 11.32 -6.67 0.99
CA ILE A 61 10.11 -6.18 0.32
C ILE A 61 10.47 -5.67 -1.09
N HIS A 62 9.68 -6.08 -2.07
CA HIS A 62 9.75 -5.55 -3.44
C HIS A 62 8.52 -4.67 -3.72
N PHE A 63 8.75 -3.41 -4.11
CA PHE A 63 7.69 -2.46 -4.39
C PHE A 63 7.44 -2.32 -5.90
N TYR A 64 6.21 -2.61 -6.33
CA TYR A 64 5.70 -2.10 -7.59
C TYR A 64 5.37 -0.61 -7.44
N THR A 65 6.26 0.23 -7.95
CA THR A 65 6.19 1.70 -7.83
C THR A 65 5.29 2.34 -8.88
N LEU A 66 5.00 1.63 -9.97
CA LEU A 66 4.25 2.14 -11.13
C LEU A 66 4.84 3.45 -11.69
N ASN A 67 6.18 3.52 -11.74
CA ASN A 67 6.94 4.71 -12.15
C ASN A 67 6.69 5.96 -11.29
N ARG A 68 6.22 5.80 -10.04
CA ARG A 68 6.02 6.89 -9.07
C ARG A 68 6.69 6.55 -7.74
N SER A 69 7.52 7.45 -7.24
CA SER A 69 8.35 7.17 -6.05
C SER A 69 7.73 7.64 -4.74
N ASP A 70 6.89 8.68 -4.73
CA ASP A 70 6.46 9.37 -3.50
C ASP A 70 5.83 8.42 -2.46
N ALA A 71 4.85 7.61 -2.86
CA ALA A 71 4.20 6.67 -1.94
C ALA A 71 5.18 5.64 -1.38
N THR A 72 6.05 5.09 -2.23
CA THR A 72 7.05 4.09 -1.83
C THR A 72 8.09 4.70 -0.90
N ARG A 73 8.51 5.95 -1.13
CA ARG A 73 9.44 6.67 -0.25
C ARG A 73 8.83 6.92 1.12
N ARG A 74 7.55 7.30 1.20
CA ARG A 74 6.84 7.47 2.47
C ARG A 74 6.81 6.17 3.28
N ILE A 75 6.46 5.05 2.64
CA ILE A 75 6.47 3.72 3.29
C ILE A 75 7.87 3.37 3.79
N LEU A 76 8.88 3.48 2.93
CA LEU A 76 10.25 3.11 3.26
C LEU A 76 10.81 3.96 4.40
N GLN A 77 10.53 5.27 4.39
CA GLN A 77 10.95 6.18 5.45
C GLN A 77 10.34 5.76 6.80
N THR A 78 9.03 5.49 6.85
CA THR A 78 8.37 5.01 8.08
C THR A 78 9.00 3.71 8.59
N LEU A 79 9.26 2.75 7.72
CA LEU A 79 9.89 1.48 8.11
C LEU A 79 11.32 1.69 8.65
N TYR A 80 12.10 2.58 8.05
CA TYR A 80 13.45 2.92 8.52
C TYR A 80 13.46 3.63 9.87
N ASP A 81 12.52 4.56 10.07
CA ASP A 81 12.35 5.26 11.35
C ASP A 81 11.97 4.27 12.47
N GLU A 82 11.26 3.19 12.13
CA GLU A 82 10.88 2.09 13.02
C GLU A 82 11.98 1.03 13.21
N GLY A 83 13.09 1.13 12.49
CA GLY A 83 14.25 0.25 12.64
C GLY A 83 14.27 -1.00 11.75
N TYR A 84 13.34 -1.13 10.80
CA TYR A 84 13.42 -2.17 9.78
C TYR A 84 14.58 -1.87 8.82
N GLY A 85 15.34 -2.89 8.42
CA GLY A 85 16.38 -2.77 7.39
C GLY A 85 17.70 -2.10 7.83
N LYS A 86 17.99 -2.08 9.14
CA LYS A 86 19.34 -1.78 9.67
C LYS A 86 20.24 -3.02 9.66
#